data_AF-A0A1X0A015-F1
#
_entry.id   AF-A0A1X0A015-F1
#
_cell.length_a   1.000
_cell.length_b   1.000
_cell.length_c   1.000
_cell.angle_alpha   90.00
_cell.angle_beta   90.00
_cell.angle_gamma   90.00
#
_symmetry.space_group_name_H-M   'P 1'
#
loop_
_entity.id
_entity.type
_entity.pdbx_description
1 polymer ?
#
loop_
_entity_poly.entity_id
_entity_poly.type
_entity_poly.pdbx_seq_one_letter_code
_entity_poly.pdbx_strand_id
1 'polypeptide(L)'
;MAAGAVLAGTGIAYAARADAAPGIGCQTVLWGFLGSQRRTICDSPQRADGSWTRERTIWWPERWVPLACGRYSCWGGYWQDAGGSRETYPVTPETVLADEPGHLVGA
;
A
#
# COMPACT_ATOMS: atom_id res chain seq x y z
N MET A 1 -42.67 -39.52 16.28
CA MET A 1 -41.67 -39.61 15.20
C MET A 1 -40.87 -38.32 15.23
N ALA A 2 -39.55 -38.42 15.38
CA ALA A 2 -38.66 -37.33 15.78
C ALA A 2 -38.36 -36.32 14.64
N ALA A 3 -38.04 -35.10 15.06
CA ALA A 3 -37.89 -33.88 14.28
C ALA A 3 -36.67 -33.86 13.33
N GLY A 4 -36.85 -33.28 12.14
CA GLY A 4 -35.77 -33.02 11.18
C GLY A 4 -35.00 -31.75 11.54
N ALA A 5 -33.69 -31.88 11.75
CA ALA A 5 -32.79 -30.76 11.97
C ALA A 5 -32.31 -30.20 10.63
N VAL A 6 -32.56 -28.91 10.38
CA VAL A 6 -31.97 -28.13 9.28
C VAL A 6 -30.57 -27.70 9.73
N LEU A 7 -29.53 -28.25 9.10
CA LEU A 7 -28.16 -27.77 9.29
C LEU A 7 -27.95 -26.53 8.41
N ALA A 8 -28.17 -25.35 8.99
CA ALA A 8 -27.67 -24.09 8.43
C ALA A 8 -26.16 -24.03 8.68
N GLY A 9 -25.37 -24.43 7.69
CA GLY A 9 -23.93 -24.30 7.71
C GLY A 9 -23.52 -22.82 7.63
N THR A 10 -23.14 -22.22 8.75
CA THR A 10 -22.47 -20.93 8.78
C THR A 10 -21.04 -21.11 8.30
N GLY A 11 -20.82 -20.93 6.99
CA GLY A 11 -19.48 -20.85 6.42
C GLY A 11 -18.77 -19.60 6.93
N ILE A 12 -17.93 -19.76 7.97
CA ILE A 12 -16.94 -18.75 8.32
C ILE A 12 -15.93 -18.76 7.17
N ALA A 13 -16.08 -17.82 6.24
CA ALA A 13 -15.10 -17.60 5.19
C ALA A 13 -13.78 -17.21 5.87
N TYR A 14 -12.80 -18.11 5.84
CA TYR A 14 -11.41 -17.76 6.12
C TYR A 14 -10.97 -16.78 5.03
N ALA A 15 -11.10 -15.48 5.29
CA ALA A 15 -10.45 -14.48 4.48
C ALA A 15 -8.94 -14.65 4.71
N ALA A 16 -8.26 -15.22 3.72
CA ALA A 16 -6.80 -15.18 3.70
C ALA A 16 -6.37 -13.72 3.87
N ARG A 17 -5.38 -13.48 4.74
CA ARG A 17 -4.65 -12.21 4.75
C ARG A 17 -4.15 -12.00 3.32
N ALA A 18 -4.72 -11.02 2.62
CA ALA A 18 -4.21 -10.58 1.34
C ALA A 18 -2.95 -9.75 1.62
N ASP A 19 -1.89 -10.41 2.10
CA ASP A 19 -0.55 -9.87 1.99
C ASP A 19 -0.24 -9.85 0.50
N ALA A 20 -0.21 -8.66 -0.10
CA ALA A 20 0.18 -8.49 -1.49
C ALA A 20 1.57 -9.11 -1.65
N ALA A 21 1.66 -10.24 -2.37
CA ALA A 21 2.93 -10.89 -2.65
C ALA A 21 3.86 -9.85 -3.32
N PRO A 22 5.15 -9.80 -2.96
CA PRO A 22 6.07 -8.83 -3.54
C PRO A 22 6.06 -8.92 -5.07
N GLY A 23 5.56 -7.87 -5.73
CA GLY A 23 5.61 -7.72 -7.20
C GLY A 23 4.35 -8.09 -7.98
N ILE A 24 3.27 -8.56 -7.35
CA ILE A 24 2.01 -8.90 -8.02
C ILE A 24 0.92 -7.94 -7.53
N GLY A 25 0.32 -7.15 -8.44
CA GLY A 25 -0.71 -6.15 -8.10
C GLY A 25 -0.17 -4.94 -7.34
N CYS A 26 1.15 -4.72 -7.38
CA CYS A 26 1.82 -3.61 -6.73
C CYS A 26 2.58 -2.73 -7.73
N GLN A 27 2.49 -1.42 -7.56
CA GLN A 27 3.26 -0.42 -8.31
C GLN A 27 4.04 0.46 -7.34
N THR A 28 5.33 0.68 -7.62
CA THR A 28 6.15 1.67 -6.89
C THR A 28 6.58 2.79 -7.82
N VAL A 29 6.35 4.04 -7.40
CA VAL A 29 6.73 5.25 -8.13
C VAL A 29 7.51 6.21 -7.23
N LEU A 30 8.25 7.14 -7.83
CA LEU A 30 8.83 8.28 -7.11
C LEU A 30 7.71 9.19 -6.58
N TRP A 31 7.92 9.73 -5.38
CA TRP A 31 6.93 10.55 -4.69
C TRP A 31 7.59 11.67 -3.88
N GLY A 32 6.79 12.67 -3.50
CA GLY A 32 7.23 13.82 -2.72
C GLY A 32 8.11 14.77 -3.52
N PHE A 33 8.66 15.77 -2.81
CA PHE A 33 9.51 16.78 -3.43
C PHE A 33 10.76 16.15 -4.05
N LEU A 34 10.96 16.38 -5.36
CA LEU A 34 12.08 15.86 -6.16
C LEU A 34 12.31 14.34 -6.05
N GLY A 35 11.26 13.55 -5.81
CA GLY A 35 11.39 12.09 -5.68
C GLY A 35 12.14 11.64 -4.42
N SER A 36 12.15 12.47 -3.37
CA SER A 36 12.75 12.15 -2.07
C SER A 36 12.09 10.98 -1.35
N GLN A 37 10.91 10.55 -1.79
CA GLN A 37 10.16 9.42 -1.25
C GLN A 37 9.74 8.48 -2.39
N ARG A 38 9.24 7.31 -2.00
CA ARG A 38 8.62 6.33 -2.88
C ARG A 38 7.19 6.12 -2.41
N ARG A 39 6.29 5.94 -3.36
CA ARG A 39 4.93 5.48 -3.08
C ARG A 39 4.74 4.12 -3.69
N THR A 40 4.47 3.14 -2.84
CA THR A 40 4.09 1.78 -3.21
C THR A 40 2.59 1.63 -2.99
N ILE A 41 1.85 1.32 -4.04
CA ILE A 41 0.43 1.00 -3.99
C ILE A 41 0.29 -0.47 -4.32
N CYS A 42 -0.47 -1.22 -3.52
CA CYS A 42 -0.80 -2.61 -3.74
C CYS A 42 -2.32 -2.80 -3.63
N ASP A 43 -2.90 -3.51 -4.58
CA ASP A 43 -4.34 -3.79 -4.60
C ASP A 43 -4.63 -5.27 -4.31
N SER A 44 -5.68 -5.52 -3.52
CA SER A 44 -6.27 -6.85 -3.42
C SER A 44 -6.97 -7.22 -4.73
N PRO A 45 -7.30 -8.51 -4.96
CA PRO A 45 -8.25 -8.89 -5.99
C PRO A 45 -9.55 -8.07 -5.87
N GLN A 46 -10.15 -7.77 -7.01
CA GLN A 46 -11.44 -7.09 -7.06
C GLN A 46 -12.53 -8.05 -6.57
N ARG A 47 -13.41 -7.54 -5.71
CA ARG A 47 -14.58 -8.25 -5.18
C ARG A 47 -15.69 -8.28 -6.24
N ALA A 48 -16.71 -9.10 -6.00
CA ALA A 48 -17.84 -9.25 -6.92
C ALA A 48 -18.64 -7.96 -7.15
N ASP A 49 -18.58 -7.01 -6.22
CA ASP A 49 -19.19 -5.68 -6.32
C ASP A 49 -18.32 -4.64 -7.07
N GLY A 50 -17.15 -5.05 -7.57
CA GLY A 50 -16.21 -4.15 -8.24
C GLY A 50 -15.28 -3.38 -7.29
N SER A 51 -15.44 -3.51 -5.97
CA SER A 51 -14.55 -2.88 -5.00
C SER A 51 -13.27 -3.69 -4.76
N TRP A 52 -12.19 -3.04 -4.34
CA TRP A 52 -10.98 -3.71 -3.87
C TRP A 52 -10.42 -3.00 -2.64
N THR A 53 -9.57 -3.69 -1.88
CA THR A 53 -8.79 -3.07 -0.81
C THR A 53 -7.47 -2.60 -1.39
N ARG A 54 -7.11 -1.34 -1.14
CA ARG A 54 -5.83 -0.75 -1.50
C ARG A 54 -4.97 -0.55 -0.26
N GLU A 55 -3.70 -0.94 -0.35
CA GLU A 55 -2.66 -0.55 0.58
C GLU A 55 -1.73 0.46 -0.08
N ARG A 56 -1.56 1.63 0.54
CA ARG A 56 -0.63 2.66 0.12
C ARG A 56 0.45 2.83 1.17
N THR A 57 1.69 2.62 0.78
CA THR A 57 2.87 2.91 1.59
C THR A 57 3.66 4.05 0.96
N ILE A 58 3.81 5.17 1.65
CA ILE A 58 4.74 6.24 1.29
C ILE A 58 5.97 6.09 2.18
N TRP A 59 7.14 5.89 1.58
CA TRP A 59 8.34 5.51 2.33
C TRP A 59 9.63 6.12 1.75
N TRP A 60 10.67 6.14 2.57
CA TRP A 60 12.03 6.42 2.15
C TRP A 60 12.97 5.33 2.69
N PRO A 61 13.99 4.92 1.91
CA PRO A 61 15.01 4.02 2.41
C PRO A 61 15.89 4.73 3.44
N GLU A 62 16.61 3.94 4.22
CA GLU A 62 17.74 4.45 4.99
C GLU A 62 18.74 5.12 4.05
N ARG A 63 19.19 6.32 4.41
CA ARG A 63 20.10 7.10 3.58
C ARG A 63 20.91 8.09 4.41
N TRP A 64 22.08 8.43 3.88
CA TRP A 64 22.80 9.60 4.34
C TRP A 64 22.15 10.86 3.78
N VAL A 65 21.77 11.78 4.66
CA VAL A 65 21.27 13.10 4.28
C VAL A 65 22.43 14.10 4.39
N PRO A 66 22.99 14.57 3.27
CA PRO A 66 24.06 15.54 3.31
C PRO A 66 23.52 16.89 3.75
N LEU A 67 24.20 17.53 4.71
CA LEU A 67 23.94 18.93 5.04
C LEU A 67 24.90 19.81 4.23
N ALA A 68 24.34 20.63 3.35
CA ALA A 68 25.09 21.43 2.40
C ALA A 68 25.26 22.89 2.85
N CYS A 69 26.21 23.57 2.21
CA CYS A 69 27.11 24.46 2.92
C CYS A 69 27.30 25.85 2.31
N GLY A 70 27.74 26.82 3.12
CA GLY A 70 27.95 28.23 2.74
C GLY A 70 29.43 28.66 2.59
N ARG A 71 29.64 29.95 2.26
CA ARG A 71 30.95 30.50 1.83
C ARG A 71 32.10 30.37 2.83
N TYR A 72 31.84 30.34 4.14
CA TYR A 72 32.89 30.20 5.17
C TYR A 72 32.71 29.00 6.09
N SER A 73 31.60 28.29 5.95
CA SER A 73 31.36 26.94 6.45
C SER A 73 29.91 26.61 6.17
N CYS A 74 29.67 25.39 5.72
CA CYS A 74 29.05 24.35 6.54
C CYS A 74 29.80 23.06 6.17
N TRP A 75 29.63 21.95 6.88
CA TRP A 75 29.79 20.57 6.36
C TRP A 75 29.29 19.62 7.43
N GLY A 76 28.60 18.58 7.01
CA GLY A 76 28.03 17.57 7.90
C GLY A 76 26.92 16.81 7.20
N GLY A 77 26.12 16.14 7.99
CA GLY A 77 24.99 15.33 7.54
C GLY A 77 24.63 14.37 8.65
N TYR A 78 23.58 13.60 8.42
CA TYR A 78 23.16 12.59 9.37
C TYR A 78 22.64 11.37 8.62
N TRP A 79 22.78 10.22 9.26
CA TRP A 79 22.09 9.02 8.83
C TRP A 79 20.63 9.15 9.20
N GLN A 80 19.78 9.00 8.18
CA GLN A 80 18.35 8.91 8.35
C GLN A 80 17.95 7.45 8.17
N ASP A 81 17.33 6.88 9.20
CA ASP A 81 16.76 5.54 9.14
C ASP A 81 15.62 5.46 8.11
N ALA A 82 15.38 4.25 7.63
CA ALA A 82 14.22 3.97 6.80
C ALA A 82 12.92 4.33 7.55
N GLY A 83 11.96 4.90 6.84
CA GLY A 83 10.70 5.31 7.44
C GLY A 83 9.60 5.46 6.40
N GLY A 84 8.39 5.69 6.88
CA GLY A 84 7.23 5.86 6.04
C GLY A 84 5.91 5.77 6.78
N SER A 85 4.83 5.96 6.03
CA SER A 85 3.46 5.75 6.46
C SER A 85 2.79 4.69 5.59
N ARG A 86 1.92 3.89 6.20
CA ARG A 86 1.12 2.87 5.53
C ARG A 86 -0.35 3.09 5.86
N GLU A 87 -1.17 3.06 4.84
CA GLU A 87 -2.61 3.23 4.92
C GLU A 87 -3.30 2.13 4.13
N THR A 88 -4.42 1.64 4.63
CA THR A 88 -5.24 0.62 3.97
C THR A 88 -6.68 1.10 3.91
N TYR A 89 -7.29 1.13 2.72
CA TYR A 89 -8.65 1.64 2.52
C TYR A 89 -9.37 0.91 1.38
N PRO A 90 -10.71 0.84 1.42
CA PRO A 90 -11.49 0.32 0.31
C PRO A 90 -11.53 1.34 -0.84
N VAL A 91 -11.56 0.84 -2.07
CA VAL A 91 -11.63 1.62 -3.30
C VAL A 91 -12.66 1.01 -4.23
N THR A 92 -13.38 1.85 -4.96
CA THR A 92 -14.25 1.51 -6.09
C THR A 92 -13.78 2.28 -7.31
N PRO A 93 -14.17 1.91 -8.54
CA PRO A 93 -13.76 2.63 -9.75
C PRO A 93 -14.04 4.15 -9.70
N GLU A 94 -15.08 4.57 -8.97
CA GLU A 94 -15.51 5.96 -8.83
C GLU A 94 -14.79 6.70 -7.69
N THR A 95 -14.20 5.97 -6.73
CA THR A 95 -13.54 6.53 -5.54
C THR A 95 -12.01 6.45 -5.61
N VAL A 96 -11.45 5.91 -6.70
CA VAL A 96 -10.00 5.99 -6.97
C VAL A 96 -9.57 7.45 -6.94
N LEU A 97 -8.57 7.76 -6.12
CA LEU A 97 -8.00 9.10 -6.05
C LEU A 97 -7.36 9.47 -7.38
N ALA A 98 -7.52 10.72 -7.81
CA ALA A 98 -7.10 11.17 -9.15
C ALA A 98 -5.60 10.99 -9.42
N ASP A 99 -4.77 10.95 -8.38
CA ASP A 99 -3.32 10.77 -8.45
C ASP A 99 -2.89 9.30 -8.31
N GLU A 100 -3.83 8.36 -8.22
CA GLU A 100 -3.57 6.94 -8.06
C GLU A 100 -3.91 6.15 -9.33
N PRO A 101 -3.23 5.02 -9.57
CA PRO A 101 -3.59 4.15 -10.69
C PRO A 101 -4.99 3.55 -10.47
N GLY A 102 -5.59 3.10 -11.58
CA GLY A 102 -6.72 2.16 -11.52
C GLY A 102 -6.35 0.85 -10.81
N HIS A 103 -7.27 -0.12 -10.80
CA HIS A 103 -7.03 -1.41 -10.14
C HIS A 103 -5.79 -2.10 -10.70
N LEU A 104 -4.86 -2.45 -9.82
CA LEU A 104 -3.64 -3.18 -10.16
C LEU A 104 -3.92 -4.68 -10.10
N VAL A 105 -4.16 -5.29 -11.28
CA VAL A 105 -4.26 -6.74 -11.38
C VAL A 105 -2.87 -7.37 -11.19
N GLY A 106 -2.80 -8.39 -10.35
CA GLY A 106 -1.65 -9.28 -10.33
C GLY A 106 -1.36 -9.84 -11.71
N ALA A 107 -0.12 -9.74 -12.17
CA ALA A 107 0.33 -10.47 -13.36
C ALA A 107 0.39 -11.97 -13.10
#